data_AF-A0A6C0JTV7-F1
#
_entry.id   AF-A0A6C0JTV7-F1
#
_cell.length_a   1.000
_cell.length_b   1.000
_cell.length_c   1.000
_cell.angle_alpha   90.00
_cell.angle_beta   90.00
_cell.angle_gamma   90.00
#
_symmetry.space_group_name_H-M   'P 1'
#
loop_
_entity.id
_entity.type
_entity.pdbx_description
1 polymer ?
#
loop_
_entity_poly.entity_id
_entity_poly.type
_entity_poly.pdbx_seq_one_letter_code
_entity_poly.pdbx_strand_id
1 'polypeptide(L)'
;MNSDKILNPETGRYVLKTGKIGKKLLEQTKKVAEPKAKKVAEPKAKKVAEPKAKKVAEPKAKKVAEPTAKEMNINDLKNEWNSTYKTTKQSLSFNINSDKDNFLDIKLSKTLKIIGIYGPGTLILRKIKDIALANRENTEIYLPKNFTGRHYANPLWNKTHGYMYYLNDDNLKNISRIVETINLINKRYKSYKLSEGYQNNANKTHGIIGIDIPYNESKWVSELVKGNPLQNPILNENKQIIFGKCAISTKTIEKANIYLNKKSPNKFNLLYPKYINLRSTKTLSPLLDAFIKSDYKIANIAYDRHARTIFKSNNRLVIIDPWKQVADAGTKNLIKLISNLKFIKRVKEQTNEGSCTAVSYARTLYMASEGVDKLHNNIPLDYIVLASRLISKFRS
;
A
#
# COMPACT_ATOMS: atom_id res chain seq x y z
N MET A 1 25.00 -16.05 -3.11
CA MET A 1 25.76 -15.02 -3.85
C MET A 1 27.00 -15.69 -4.43
N ASN A 2 27.26 -15.61 -5.74
CA ASN A 2 28.45 -16.24 -6.34
C ASN A 2 29.73 -15.59 -5.80
N SER A 3 30.58 -16.36 -5.11
CA SER A 3 31.81 -15.92 -4.44
C SER A 3 32.88 -15.35 -5.39
N ASP A 4 32.75 -15.61 -6.69
CA ASP A 4 33.84 -15.41 -7.65
C ASP A 4 33.71 -14.14 -8.49
N LYS A 5 32.71 -13.30 -8.20
CA LYS A 5 32.50 -12.03 -8.87
C LYS A 5 32.76 -10.85 -7.94
N ILE A 6 33.31 -9.77 -8.49
CA ILE A 6 33.55 -8.49 -7.82
C ILE A 6 32.85 -7.39 -8.61
N LEU A 7 32.25 -6.42 -7.92
CA LEU A 7 31.60 -5.29 -8.54
C LEU A 7 32.66 -4.33 -9.09
N ASN A 8 32.59 -4.01 -10.37
CA ASN A 8 33.37 -2.91 -10.94
C ASN A 8 32.66 -1.58 -10.62
N PRO A 9 33.24 -0.69 -9.81
CA PRO A 9 32.60 0.58 -9.41
C PRO A 9 32.45 1.55 -10.59
N GLU A 10 33.27 1.46 -11.64
CA GLU A 10 33.20 2.35 -12.80
C GLU A 10 32.02 2.02 -13.72
N THR A 11 31.64 0.73 -13.80
CA THR A 11 30.62 0.25 -14.74
C THR A 11 29.37 -0.31 -14.07
N GLY A 12 29.40 -0.51 -12.75
CA GLY A 12 28.31 -1.10 -11.97
C GLY A 12 28.04 -2.58 -12.28
N ARG A 13 28.90 -3.25 -13.06
CA ARG A 13 28.74 -4.66 -13.44
C ARG A 13 29.64 -5.58 -12.62
N TYR A 14 29.14 -6.77 -12.34
CA TYR A 14 29.89 -7.83 -11.68
C TYR A 14 30.82 -8.53 -12.68
N VAL A 15 32.13 -8.48 -12.42
CA VAL A 15 33.17 -9.12 -13.23
C VAL A 15 33.83 -10.26 -12.45
N LEU A 16 34.37 -11.27 -13.14
CA LEU A 16 35.07 -12.38 -12.49
C LEU A 16 36.36 -11.88 -11.83
N LYS A 17 36.60 -12.30 -10.58
CA LYS A 17 37.82 -11.97 -9.81
C LYS A 17 39.11 -12.43 -10.51
N THR A 18 39.03 -13.52 -11.28
CA THR A 18 40.15 -14.09 -12.05
C THR A 18 40.44 -13.34 -13.36
N GLY A 19 39.48 -12.56 -13.87
CA GLY A 19 39.64 -11.79 -15.09
C GLY A 19 40.53 -10.56 -14.90
N LYS A 20 41.07 -10.02 -16.00
CA LYS A 20 42.00 -8.87 -16.01
C LYS A 20 41.50 -7.67 -15.20
N ILE A 21 40.20 -7.35 -15.33
CA ILE A 21 39.55 -6.26 -14.58
C ILE A 21 39.40 -6.63 -13.09
N GLY A 22 38.98 -7.86 -12.78
CA GLY A 22 38.83 -8.33 -11.41
C GLY A 22 40.15 -8.35 -10.63
N LYS A 23 41.24 -8.79 -11.25
CA LYS A 23 42.59 -8.77 -10.64
C LYS A 23 43.05 -7.35 -10.33
N LYS A 24 42.84 -6.41 -11.25
CA LYS A 24 43.22 -4.99 -11.05
C LYS A 24 42.45 -4.35 -9.88
N LEU A 25 41.16 -4.64 -9.75
CA LEU A 25 40.33 -4.17 -8.63
C LEU A 25 40.76 -4.78 -7.28
N LEU A 26 41.20 -6.05 -7.28
CA LEU A 26 41.74 -6.71 -6.08
C LEU A 26 43.12 -6.17 -5.67
N GLU A 27 43.97 -5.79 -6.62
CA GLU A 27 45.26 -5.14 -6.32
C GLU A 27 45.09 -3.72 -5.77
N GLN A 28 44.14 -2.94 -6.31
CA GLN A 28 43.84 -1.60 -5.81
C GLN A 28 43.30 -1.63 -4.38
N THR A 29 42.48 -2.62 -4.03
CA THR A 29 41.95 -2.76 -2.67
C THR A 29 43.01 -3.20 -1.65
N LYS A 30 44.03 -3.97 -2.06
CA LYS A 30 45.18 -4.29 -1.21
C LYS A 30 46.08 -3.08 -0.92
N LYS A 31 46.27 -2.16 -1.86
CA LYS A 31 47.12 -0.97 -1.69
C LYS A 31 46.59 0.06 -0.69
N VAL A 32 45.31 0.01 -0.33
CA VAL A 32 44.67 0.96 0.61
C VAL A 32 44.78 0.47 2.07
N ALA A 33 45.22 -0.77 2.31
CA ALA A 33 45.16 -1.42 3.63
C ALA A 33 46.49 -1.47 4.43
N GLU A 34 47.58 -0.84 3.98
CA GLU A 34 48.84 -0.82 4.74
C GLU A 34 49.16 0.57 5.32
N PRO A 35 49.06 0.78 6.65
CA PRO A 35 49.75 1.89 7.28
C PRO A 35 51.24 1.54 7.45
N LYS A 36 52.11 2.36 6.86
CA LYS A 36 53.57 2.33 7.07
C LYS A 36 53.90 2.58 8.55
N ALA A 37 54.17 1.53 9.31
CA ALA A 37 54.80 1.63 10.62
C ALA A 37 56.33 1.64 10.46
N LYS A 38 56.95 2.80 10.75
CA LYS A 38 58.40 2.92 10.92
C LYS A 38 58.80 2.23 12.23
N LYS A 39 59.70 1.25 12.15
CA LYS A 39 60.43 0.64 13.28
C LYS A 39 61.37 1.67 13.92
N VAL A 40 61.30 1.82 15.24
CA VAL A 40 62.44 2.24 16.08
C VAL A 40 62.49 1.33 17.31
N ALA A 41 63.71 0.98 17.69
CA ALA A 41 64.12 -0.13 18.55
C ALA A 41 63.72 -0.02 20.04
N GLU A 42 63.57 -1.18 20.67
CA GLU A 42 63.67 -1.41 22.12
C GLU A 42 65.16 -1.49 22.54
N PRO A 43 65.56 -1.10 23.78
CA PRO A 43 65.38 -2.01 24.92
C PRO A 43 65.25 -1.42 26.35
N LYS A 44 64.69 -2.29 27.23
CA LYS A 44 64.98 -2.56 28.65
C LYS A 44 64.53 -1.60 29.79
N ALA A 45 63.57 -2.13 30.56
CA ALA A 45 63.51 -2.28 32.02
C ALA A 45 63.84 -1.11 32.98
N LYS A 46 62.85 -0.72 33.81
CA LYS A 46 62.91 -0.74 35.29
C LYS A 46 61.58 -0.25 35.92
N LYS A 47 61.19 -0.90 37.03
CA LYS A 47 60.16 -0.48 37.99
C LYS A 47 60.44 0.96 38.48
N VAL A 48 59.39 1.74 38.77
CA VAL A 48 59.15 2.50 40.04
C VAL A 48 57.86 3.36 39.92
N ALA A 49 57.07 3.31 41.01
CA ALA A 49 56.03 4.18 41.59
C ALA A 49 55.36 5.36 40.83
N GLU A 50 54.07 5.54 41.15
CA GLU A 50 53.19 6.67 40.82
C GLU A 50 53.78 8.06 41.12
N PRO A 51 53.30 9.11 40.41
CA PRO A 51 52.55 10.13 41.15
C PRO A 51 51.29 10.65 40.44
N LYS A 52 50.38 11.19 41.26
CA LYS A 52 49.13 11.87 40.93
C LYS A 52 49.32 13.25 40.25
N ALA A 53 48.23 13.68 39.60
CA ALA A 53 47.86 15.04 39.13
C ALA A 53 48.38 15.42 37.71
N LYS A 54 47.62 16.09 36.82
CA LYS A 54 46.55 17.09 36.97
C LYS A 54 45.49 16.97 35.85
N LYS A 55 44.23 17.30 36.17
CA LYS A 55 43.16 17.60 35.22
C LYS A 55 43.56 18.79 34.33
N VAL A 56 43.53 18.63 33.02
CA VAL A 56 43.42 19.73 32.05
C VAL A 56 42.11 19.50 31.28
N ALA A 57 41.22 20.49 31.35
CA ALA A 57 39.90 20.44 30.75
C ALA A 57 39.99 20.52 29.21
N GLU A 58 39.38 19.56 28.53
CA GLU A 58 39.12 19.64 27.08
C GLU A 58 38.03 20.68 26.80
N PRO A 59 38.15 21.51 25.74
CA PRO A 59 37.10 22.42 25.35
C PRO A 59 35.93 21.62 24.76
N LYS A 60 34.73 21.81 25.31
CA LYS A 60 33.48 21.27 24.76
C LYS A 60 33.30 21.78 23.33
N ALA A 61 33.55 20.94 22.34
CA ALA A 61 33.08 21.17 20.97
C ALA A 61 31.54 21.23 20.98
N LYS A 62 30.99 22.41 20.66
CA LYS A 62 29.55 22.57 20.39
C LYS A 62 29.17 21.62 19.26
N LYS A 63 28.29 20.64 19.55
CA LYS A 63 27.55 19.92 18.52
C LYS A 63 26.75 20.95 17.72
N VAL A 64 27.17 21.21 16.49
CA VAL A 64 26.32 21.86 15.49
C VAL A 64 25.18 20.88 15.23
N ALA A 65 23.97 21.26 15.62
CA ALA A 65 22.78 20.48 15.33
C ALA A 65 22.59 20.45 13.81
N GLU A 66 22.51 19.25 13.22
CA GLU A 66 22.04 19.08 11.85
C GLU A 66 20.63 19.71 11.72
N PRO A 67 20.34 20.44 10.64
CA PRO A 67 19.00 21.00 10.44
C PRO A 67 18.00 19.84 10.34
N THR A 68 17.07 19.77 11.29
CA THR A 68 15.94 18.86 11.23
C THR A 68 15.09 19.21 10.01
N ALA A 69 15.06 18.31 9.02
CA ALA A 69 14.24 18.47 7.83
C ALA A 69 12.77 18.60 8.23
N LYS A 70 12.05 19.55 7.62
CA LYS A 70 10.61 19.72 7.85
C LYS A 70 9.84 18.56 7.21
N GLU A 71 8.81 18.07 7.89
CA GLU A 71 7.99 16.98 7.39
C GLU A 71 6.74 17.50 6.66
N MET A 72 6.36 16.84 5.57
CA MET A 72 5.14 17.12 4.78
C MET A 72 4.37 15.82 4.53
N ASN A 73 3.05 15.82 4.72
CA ASN A 73 2.22 14.68 4.33
C ASN A 73 1.92 14.71 2.81
N ILE A 74 1.72 13.55 2.18
CA ILE A 74 1.34 13.46 0.77
C ILE A 74 0.06 14.24 0.41
N ASN A 75 -0.91 14.36 1.33
CA ASN A 75 -2.16 15.05 1.03
C ASN A 75 -1.95 16.56 0.96
N ASP A 76 -1.14 17.10 1.87
CA ASP A 76 -0.68 18.49 1.77
C ASP A 76 0.10 18.69 0.48
N LEU A 77 0.98 17.76 0.11
CA LEU A 77 1.71 17.81 -1.14
C LEU A 77 0.79 17.78 -2.38
N LYS A 78 -0.30 16.99 -2.34
CA LYS A 78 -1.29 16.97 -3.43
C LYS A 78 -2.08 18.27 -3.52
N ASN A 79 -2.44 18.86 -2.38
CA ASN A 79 -3.11 20.16 -2.33
C ASN A 79 -2.19 21.24 -2.90
N GLU A 80 -0.93 21.23 -2.51
CA GLU A 80 0.12 22.11 -3.02
C GLU A 80 0.36 21.90 -4.51
N TRP A 81 0.42 20.64 -4.96
CA TRP A 81 0.48 20.29 -6.37
C TRP A 81 -0.70 20.89 -7.13
N ASN A 82 -1.93 20.71 -6.63
CA ASN A 82 -3.13 21.21 -7.30
C ASN A 82 -3.14 22.74 -7.43
N SER A 83 -2.86 23.41 -6.32
CA SER A 83 -2.77 24.88 -6.25
C SER A 83 -1.71 25.40 -7.22
N THR A 84 -0.52 24.79 -7.19
CA THR A 84 0.59 25.14 -8.08
C THR A 84 0.20 24.87 -9.53
N TYR A 85 -0.23 23.65 -9.87
CA TYR A 85 -0.60 23.26 -11.22
C TYR A 85 -1.63 24.18 -11.86
N LYS A 86 -2.68 24.58 -11.11
CA LYS A 86 -3.74 25.49 -11.59
C LYS A 86 -3.21 26.87 -11.99
N THR A 87 -2.19 27.36 -11.31
CA THR A 87 -1.56 28.66 -11.60
C THR A 87 -0.39 28.55 -12.58
N THR A 88 0.22 27.37 -12.72
CA THR A 88 1.32 27.11 -13.65
C THR A 88 0.87 27.22 -15.10
N LYS A 89 1.60 28.01 -15.90
CA LYS A 89 1.43 28.10 -17.36
C LYS A 89 2.29 27.06 -18.08
N GLN A 90 1.87 26.71 -19.29
CA GLN A 90 2.65 25.85 -20.17
C GLN A 90 3.96 26.56 -20.53
N SER A 91 5.08 25.85 -20.49
CA SER A 91 6.38 26.33 -20.96
C SER A 91 6.85 25.50 -22.16
N LEU A 92 7.93 25.89 -22.84
CA LEU A 92 8.58 25.06 -23.87
C LEU A 92 9.71 24.20 -23.26
N SER A 93 9.84 24.20 -21.93
CA SER A 93 10.87 23.44 -21.21
C SER A 93 10.37 22.04 -20.85
N PHE A 94 11.20 21.05 -21.12
CA PHE A 94 10.99 19.65 -20.71
C PHE A 94 12.09 19.17 -19.77
N ASN A 95 12.77 20.10 -19.10
CA ASN A 95 13.84 19.79 -18.18
C ASN A 95 13.30 19.76 -16.75
N ILE A 96 13.18 18.55 -16.19
CA ILE A 96 13.07 18.39 -14.74
C ILE A 96 14.50 18.50 -14.21
N ASN A 97 14.74 19.44 -13.29
CA ASN A 97 16.04 19.58 -12.64
C ASN A 97 16.49 18.20 -12.11
N SER A 98 17.72 17.76 -12.32
CA SER A 98 18.17 16.39 -11.99
C SER A 98 18.91 16.32 -10.64
N ASP A 99 18.63 17.27 -9.74
CA ASP A 99 19.22 17.32 -8.40
C ASP A 99 18.90 16.04 -7.60
N LYS A 100 19.91 15.45 -6.96
CA LYS A 100 19.76 14.25 -6.12
C LYS A 100 18.83 14.51 -4.93
N ASP A 101 18.70 15.77 -4.54
CA ASP A 101 17.90 16.23 -3.41
C ASP A 101 16.49 16.69 -3.82
N ASN A 102 16.06 16.39 -5.05
CA ASN A 102 14.70 16.71 -5.47
C ASN A 102 13.66 15.97 -4.63
N PHE A 103 12.74 16.75 -4.08
CA PHE A 103 11.66 16.26 -3.23
C PHE A 103 10.77 15.19 -3.90
N LEU A 104 10.45 15.34 -5.19
CA LEU A 104 9.53 14.44 -5.89
C LEU A 104 10.20 13.20 -6.53
N ASP A 105 11.50 13.20 -6.86
CA ASP A 105 12.15 12.10 -7.63
C ASP A 105 11.31 11.63 -8.86
N ILE A 106 10.99 12.58 -9.74
CA ILE A 106 10.30 12.36 -11.02
C ILE A 106 11.26 12.67 -12.17
N LYS A 107 11.23 11.85 -13.22
CA LYS A 107 12.09 11.94 -14.39
C LYS A 107 11.29 11.78 -15.68
N LEU A 108 11.84 12.30 -16.77
CA LEU A 108 11.30 12.12 -18.11
C LEU A 108 12.10 11.07 -18.87
N SER A 109 11.39 10.24 -19.63
CA SER A 109 11.94 9.37 -20.66
C SER A 109 11.35 9.77 -22.00
N LYS A 110 12.12 9.67 -23.09
CA LYS A 110 11.66 10.05 -24.42
C LYS A 110 12.07 8.97 -25.42
N THR A 111 11.16 8.63 -26.32
CA THR A 111 11.43 7.81 -27.50
C THR A 111 10.99 8.58 -28.75
N LEU A 112 11.08 7.96 -29.93
CA LEU A 112 10.58 8.57 -31.17
C LEU A 112 9.06 8.82 -31.16
N LYS A 113 8.28 8.06 -30.38
CA LYS A 113 6.81 8.12 -30.42
C LYS A 113 6.17 8.60 -29.13
N ILE A 114 6.91 8.59 -28.02
CA ILE A 114 6.34 8.88 -26.71
C ILE A 114 7.26 9.72 -25.83
N ILE A 115 6.63 10.43 -24.90
CA ILE A 115 7.25 10.97 -23.70
C ILE A 115 6.65 10.27 -22.47
N GLY A 116 7.51 9.76 -21.60
CA GLY A 116 7.16 9.02 -20.41
C GLY A 116 7.53 9.78 -19.14
N ILE A 117 6.62 9.89 -18.18
CA ILE A 117 6.87 10.42 -16.84
C ILE A 117 7.02 9.23 -15.90
N TYR A 118 8.18 9.07 -15.29
CA TYR A 118 8.50 7.95 -14.40
C TYR A 118 9.27 8.40 -13.17
N GLY A 119 9.56 7.47 -12.27
CA GLY A 119 10.10 7.75 -10.96
C GLY A 119 9.01 7.59 -9.91
N PRO A 120 9.35 7.21 -8.68
CA PRO A 120 8.31 6.86 -7.73
C PRO A 120 7.41 8.10 -7.39
N GLY A 121 7.85 9.35 -7.57
CA GLY A 121 7.05 10.54 -7.24
C GLY A 121 5.85 10.73 -8.13
N THR A 122 5.83 10.03 -9.27
CA THR A 122 4.65 9.95 -10.13
C THR A 122 3.41 9.45 -9.39
N LEU A 123 3.56 8.83 -8.21
CA LEU A 123 2.47 8.52 -7.30
C LEU A 123 1.62 9.74 -6.90
N ILE A 124 2.21 10.93 -6.72
CA ILE A 124 1.43 12.14 -6.43
C ILE A 124 0.55 12.56 -7.61
N LEU A 125 0.95 12.19 -8.83
CA LEU A 125 0.23 12.50 -10.07
C LEU A 125 -0.92 11.53 -10.33
N ARG A 126 -0.94 10.38 -9.64
CA ARG A 126 -1.94 9.35 -9.88
C ARG A 126 -3.31 9.81 -9.44
N LYS A 127 -4.28 9.60 -10.34
CA LYS A 127 -5.66 9.43 -9.91
C LYS A 127 -5.69 8.24 -8.98
N ILE A 128 -6.29 8.44 -7.81
CA ILE A 128 -6.86 7.31 -7.13
C ILE A 128 -8.26 7.09 -7.71
N LYS A 129 -8.33 6.57 -8.94
CA LYS A 129 -9.61 6.17 -9.52
C LYS A 129 -10.31 5.11 -8.64
N ASP A 130 -9.56 4.47 -7.75
CA ASP A 130 -10.06 3.57 -6.72
C ASP A 130 -10.57 4.29 -5.44
N ILE A 131 -10.01 5.44 -5.00
CA ILE A 131 -10.47 6.21 -3.81
C ILE A 131 -11.60 7.18 -4.17
N ALA A 132 -11.68 7.66 -5.42
CA ALA A 132 -12.69 8.61 -5.90
C ALA A 132 -14.15 8.15 -5.73
N LEU A 133 -14.37 6.83 -5.66
CA LEU A 133 -15.69 6.28 -5.40
C LEU A 133 -16.10 6.49 -3.94
N ALA A 134 -15.19 6.73 -3.00
CA ALA A 134 -15.51 6.72 -1.57
C ALA A 134 -16.37 7.90 -1.10
N ASN A 135 -16.12 9.14 -1.56
CA ASN A 135 -16.73 10.33 -0.92
C ASN A 135 -17.24 11.44 -1.86
N ARG A 136 -17.32 11.24 -3.20
CA ARG A 136 -17.60 12.35 -4.15
C ARG A 136 -16.68 13.57 -3.97
N GLU A 137 -15.52 13.39 -3.38
CA GLU A 137 -14.48 14.42 -3.32
C GLU A 137 -13.92 14.61 -4.74
N ASN A 138 -13.86 15.87 -5.20
CA ASN A 138 -13.48 16.27 -6.55
C ASN A 138 -12.21 15.56 -7.03
N THR A 139 -12.35 14.59 -7.94
CA THR A 139 -11.20 13.89 -8.52
C THR A 139 -10.82 14.48 -9.88
N GLU A 140 -10.24 15.67 -9.82
CA GLU A 140 -9.48 16.22 -10.94
C GLU A 140 -8.28 15.29 -11.22
N ILE A 141 -8.09 14.89 -12.47
CA ILE A 141 -6.91 14.09 -12.87
C ILE A 141 -5.72 15.05 -12.93
N TYR A 142 -4.65 14.82 -12.16
CA TYR A 142 -3.41 15.59 -12.34
C TYR A 142 -2.59 15.13 -13.55
N LEU A 143 -2.78 13.88 -13.97
CA LEU A 143 -2.31 13.40 -15.27
C LEU A 143 -3.26 13.87 -16.38
N PRO A 144 -2.80 14.67 -17.35
CA PRO A 144 -3.60 15.04 -18.50
C PRO A 144 -3.99 13.77 -19.27
N LYS A 145 -5.10 13.86 -20.02
CA LYS A 145 -5.45 12.81 -20.99
C LYS A 145 -4.39 12.76 -22.09
N ASN A 146 -4.09 11.56 -22.56
CA ASN A 146 -3.21 11.33 -23.70
C ASN A 146 -4.03 11.51 -24.98
N PHE A 147 -3.73 12.54 -25.77
CA PHE A 147 -4.30 12.72 -27.09
C PHE A 147 -3.67 11.72 -28.07
N THR A 148 -4.50 10.89 -28.69
CA THR A 148 -4.07 9.83 -29.62
C THR A 148 -3.91 10.31 -31.07
N GLY A 149 -4.15 11.60 -31.32
CA GLY A 149 -4.34 12.16 -32.67
C GLY A 149 -5.79 12.12 -33.16
N ARG A 150 -6.69 11.40 -32.45
CA ARG A 150 -8.13 11.34 -32.78
C ARG A 150 -9.03 11.64 -31.60
N HIS A 151 -8.67 11.14 -30.41
CA HIS A 151 -9.45 11.32 -29.19
C HIS A 151 -8.55 11.33 -27.96
N TYR A 152 -9.11 11.76 -26.83
CA TYR A 152 -8.42 11.77 -25.54
C TYR A 152 -8.62 10.45 -24.80
N ALA A 153 -7.52 9.76 -24.48
CA ALA A 153 -7.50 8.51 -23.72
C ALA A 153 -6.78 8.70 -22.38
N ASN A 154 -6.86 7.70 -21.49
CA ASN A 154 -5.97 7.68 -20.32
C ASN A 154 -4.51 7.48 -20.78
N PRO A 155 -3.51 8.01 -20.06
CA PRO A 155 -2.12 7.73 -20.37
C PRO A 155 -1.83 6.23 -20.29
N LEU A 156 -0.97 5.75 -21.19
CA LEU A 156 -0.49 4.37 -21.16
C LEU A 156 0.53 4.23 -20.03
N TRP A 157 0.78 3.01 -19.53
CA TRP A 157 1.79 2.81 -18.50
C TRP A 157 2.65 1.57 -18.76
N ASN A 158 3.96 1.68 -18.53
CA ASN A 158 4.83 0.51 -18.40
C ASN A 158 5.95 0.75 -17.37
N LYS A 159 6.68 -0.33 -17.05
CA LYS A 159 7.75 -0.31 -16.03
C LYS A 159 8.94 0.57 -16.41
N THR A 160 9.23 0.71 -17.71
CA THR A 160 10.43 1.39 -18.21
C THR A 160 10.24 2.91 -18.31
N HIS A 161 9.07 3.34 -18.77
CA HIS A 161 8.76 4.71 -19.16
C HIS A 161 7.70 5.37 -18.26
N GLY A 162 7.12 4.63 -17.32
CA GLY A 162 6.06 5.14 -16.46
C GLY A 162 4.82 5.52 -17.27
N TYR A 163 4.23 6.68 -16.98
CA TYR A 163 3.07 7.22 -17.69
C TYR A 163 3.47 7.79 -19.06
N MET A 164 3.01 7.16 -20.13
CA MET A 164 3.39 7.46 -21.49
C MET A 164 2.30 8.23 -22.23
N TYR A 165 2.76 9.25 -22.95
CA TYR A 165 2.00 10.14 -23.82
C TYR A 165 2.57 10.09 -25.22
N TYR A 166 1.72 10.15 -26.24
CA TYR A 166 2.21 10.26 -27.62
C TYR A 166 2.88 11.61 -27.83
N LEU A 167 3.97 11.64 -28.60
CA LEU A 167 4.61 12.88 -29.00
C LEU A 167 3.74 13.59 -30.05
N ASN A 168 2.99 14.59 -29.58
CA ASN A 168 2.22 15.54 -30.38
C ASN A 168 2.08 16.86 -29.60
N ASP A 169 1.70 17.93 -30.27
CA ASP A 169 1.69 19.28 -29.68
C ASP A 169 0.76 19.40 -28.47
N ASP A 170 -0.42 18.77 -28.51
CA ASP A 170 -1.38 18.77 -27.40
C ASP A 170 -0.78 18.13 -26.14
N ASN A 171 -0.19 16.96 -26.29
CA ASN A 171 0.45 16.27 -25.18
C ASN A 171 1.70 17.03 -24.70
N LEU A 172 2.52 17.57 -25.60
CA LEU A 172 3.72 18.32 -25.24
C LEU A 172 3.39 19.57 -24.39
N LYS A 173 2.34 20.32 -24.77
CA LYS A 173 1.84 21.45 -23.97
C LYS A 173 1.41 21.03 -22.57
N ASN A 174 0.69 19.91 -22.45
CA ASN A 174 0.23 19.42 -21.16
C ASN A 174 1.38 18.90 -20.29
N ILE A 175 2.37 18.24 -20.90
CA ILE A 175 3.53 17.71 -20.19
C ILE A 175 4.47 18.83 -19.74
N SER A 176 4.63 19.89 -20.53
CA SER A 176 5.49 21.01 -20.10
C SER A 176 4.93 21.73 -18.86
N ARG A 177 3.60 21.88 -18.76
CA ARG A 177 2.96 22.38 -17.54
C ARG A 177 3.22 21.48 -16.33
N ILE A 178 3.23 20.16 -16.52
CA ILE A 178 3.61 19.19 -15.47
C ILE A 178 5.06 19.41 -15.07
N VAL A 179 5.98 19.47 -16.03
CA VAL A 179 7.43 19.66 -15.77
C VAL A 179 7.67 20.94 -14.97
N GLU A 180 7.03 22.04 -15.35
CA GLU A 180 7.15 23.30 -14.64
C GLU A 180 6.61 23.20 -13.21
N THR A 181 5.47 22.53 -13.03
CA THR A 181 4.89 22.28 -11.70
C THR A 181 5.83 21.44 -10.83
N ILE A 182 6.46 20.41 -11.39
CA ILE A 182 7.46 19.58 -10.70
C ILE A 182 8.63 20.44 -10.22
N ASN A 183 9.16 21.30 -11.10
CA ASN A 183 10.29 22.17 -10.76
C ASN A 183 9.95 23.17 -9.65
N LEU A 184 8.74 23.77 -9.69
CA LEU A 184 8.27 24.67 -8.64
C LEU A 184 8.12 23.97 -7.28
N ILE A 185 7.54 22.76 -7.27
CA ILE A 185 7.40 21.94 -6.05
C ILE A 185 8.77 21.53 -5.51
N ASN A 186 9.66 21.00 -6.35
CA ASN A 186 11.03 20.62 -5.95
C ASN A 186 11.80 21.82 -5.37
N LYS A 187 11.64 23.02 -5.95
CA LYS A 187 12.26 24.25 -5.43
C LYS A 187 11.69 24.65 -4.08
N ARG A 188 10.36 24.63 -3.92
CA ARG A 188 9.68 25.04 -2.68
C ARG A 188 9.97 24.09 -1.52
N TYR A 189 10.09 22.79 -1.80
CA TYR A 189 10.19 21.73 -0.80
C TYR A 189 11.54 21.03 -0.76
N LYS A 190 12.61 21.68 -1.27
CA LYS A 190 13.98 21.11 -1.31
C LYS A 190 14.49 20.61 0.05
N SER A 191 14.13 21.29 1.14
CA SER A 191 14.55 20.93 2.52
C SER A 191 13.52 20.09 3.28
N TYR A 192 12.41 19.72 2.64
CA TYR A 192 11.37 18.92 3.26
C TYR A 192 11.63 17.43 3.03
N LYS A 193 11.12 16.62 3.94
CA LYS A 193 10.97 15.17 3.78
C LYS A 193 9.49 14.85 3.90
N LEU A 194 9.06 13.77 3.26
CA LEU A 194 7.70 13.30 3.47
C LEU A 194 7.59 12.68 4.88
N SER A 195 6.55 13.08 5.61
CA SER A 195 6.32 12.71 7.02
C SER A 195 6.19 11.21 7.19
N GLU A 196 5.54 10.54 6.23
CA GLU A 196 5.48 9.10 6.03
C GLU A 196 4.94 8.84 4.61
N GLY A 197 5.37 7.74 3.99
CA GLY A 197 5.14 7.52 2.56
C GLY A 197 6.25 8.16 1.72
N TYR A 198 6.91 7.35 0.90
CA TYR A 198 8.10 7.71 0.10
C TYR A 198 9.47 7.72 0.81
N GLN A 199 9.72 6.72 1.65
CA GLN A 199 11.11 6.31 1.94
C GLN A 199 11.50 5.22 0.93
N ASN A 200 12.67 5.43 0.32
CA ASN A 200 13.27 4.67 -0.76
C ASN A 200 13.50 3.19 -0.36
N ASN A 201 12.46 2.36 -0.47
CA ASN A 201 12.55 0.94 -0.18
C ASN A 201 12.27 0.15 -1.47
N ALA A 202 13.33 -0.40 -2.05
CA ALA A 202 13.38 -1.17 -3.30
C ALA A 202 12.42 -2.39 -3.38
N ASN A 203 11.61 -2.64 -2.36
CA ASN A 203 10.80 -3.85 -2.20
C ASN A 203 9.28 -3.61 -2.10
N LYS A 204 8.75 -2.40 -2.31
CA LYS A 204 7.30 -2.20 -2.31
C LYS A 204 6.68 -2.37 -3.70
N THR A 205 6.14 -3.56 -3.95
CA THR A 205 5.07 -3.77 -4.92
C THR A 205 3.84 -3.03 -4.38
N HIS A 206 3.42 -1.95 -5.06
CA HIS A 206 2.25 -1.13 -4.68
C HIS A 206 1.02 -2.02 -4.39
N GLY A 207 0.08 -1.59 -3.55
CA GLY A 207 -1.08 -2.37 -3.09
C GLY A 207 -0.66 -3.45 -2.07
N ILE A 208 -0.84 -3.29 -0.78
CA ILE A 208 -2.00 -2.77 -0.07
C ILE A 208 -1.61 -1.44 0.49
N ILE A 209 -2.64 -0.68 0.76
CA ILE A 209 -2.61 0.63 1.38
C ILE A 209 -2.42 1.68 0.30
N GLY A 210 -3.22 2.73 0.42
CA GLY A 210 -2.97 3.93 -0.31
C GLY A 210 -1.57 4.43 -0.03
N ILE A 211 -1.27 5.55 -0.63
CA ILE A 211 -0.17 6.38 -0.17
C ILE A 211 -0.37 6.48 1.37
N ASP A 212 0.64 6.20 2.18
CA ASP A 212 0.70 6.52 3.64
C ASP A 212 0.57 5.44 4.73
N ILE A 213 0.35 4.14 4.46
CA ILE A 213 0.58 3.10 5.50
C ILE A 213 1.53 2.04 4.92
N PRO A 214 2.61 1.64 5.63
CA PRO A 214 3.40 0.48 5.25
C PRO A 214 2.65 -0.82 5.59
N TYR A 215 2.52 -1.72 4.62
CA TYR A 215 2.06 -3.09 4.85
C TYR A 215 3.24 -4.02 4.70
N ASN A 216 3.56 -4.76 5.76
CA ASN A 216 4.44 -5.92 5.66
C ASN A 216 3.57 -7.16 5.59
N GLU A 217 3.49 -7.80 4.42
CA GLU A 217 2.62 -8.95 4.24
C GLU A 217 3.02 -10.12 5.12
N SER A 218 2.10 -10.57 5.97
CA SER A 218 2.31 -11.79 6.73
C SER A 218 2.41 -13.00 5.79
N LYS A 219 3.41 -13.86 6.06
CA LYS A 219 3.71 -15.05 5.26
C LYS A 219 2.49 -15.96 5.06
N TRP A 220 1.64 -16.09 6.08
CA TRP A 220 0.44 -16.93 6.04
C TRP A 220 -0.55 -16.47 4.96
N VAL A 221 -0.66 -15.16 4.67
CA VAL A 221 -1.54 -14.64 3.61
C VAL A 221 -1.00 -15.06 2.25
N SER A 222 0.31 -14.89 2.01
CA SER A 222 0.95 -15.24 0.75
C SER A 222 0.94 -16.76 0.49
N GLU A 223 1.13 -17.56 1.54
CA GLU A 223 1.07 -19.03 1.48
C GLU A 223 -0.35 -19.54 1.21
N LEU A 224 -1.36 -18.85 1.76
CA LEU A 224 -2.76 -19.19 1.58
C LEU A 224 -3.27 -18.78 0.19
N VAL A 225 -3.04 -17.53 -0.23
CA VAL A 225 -3.41 -17.03 -1.56
C VAL A 225 -2.35 -16.07 -2.08
N LYS A 226 -1.59 -16.52 -3.08
CA LYS A 226 -0.73 -15.66 -3.89
C LYS A 226 -1.58 -14.61 -4.61
N GLY A 227 -1.14 -13.36 -4.56
CA GLY A 227 -1.79 -12.27 -5.27
C GLY A 227 -0.75 -11.25 -5.74
N ASN A 228 -1.10 -10.49 -6.78
CA ASN A 228 -0.32 -9.33 -7.18
C ASN A 228 -0.57 -8.23 -6.15
N PRO A 229 0.47 -7.74 -5.45
CA PRO A 229 0.29 -6.67 -4.50
C PRO A 229 -0.42 -5.48 -5.13
N LEU A 230 -0.12 -5.16 -6.41
CA LEU A 230 -0.65 -4.00 -7.15
C LEU A 230 -2.19 -3.95 -7.24
N GLN A 231 -2.87 -5.05 -6.94
CA GLN A 231 -4.32 -5.20 -7.01
C GLN A 231 -5.02 -5.28 -5.65
N ASN A 232 -4.27 -5.11 -4.58
CA ASN A 232 -4.83 -5.19 -3.25
C ASN A 232 -5.55 -3.89 -2.84
N PRO A 233 -6.39 -3.93 -1.77
CA PRO A 233 -7.17 -2.77 -1.35
C PRO A 233 -6.34 -1.59 -0.84
N ILE A 234 -6.96 -0.43 -0.85
CA ILE A 234 -6.38 0.84 -0.43
C ILE A 234 -7.02 1.28 0.90
N LEU A 235 -6.23 1.94 1.76
CA LEU A 235 -6.76 2.73 2.88
C LEU A 235 -6.52 4.21 2.57
N ASN A 236 -7.51 5.06 2.87
CA ASN A 236 -7.33 6.52 2.84
C ASN A 236 -6.91 7.06 4.22
N GLU A 237 -6.67 8.37 4.31
CA GLU A 237 -6.27 9.09 5.54
C GLU A 237 -7.24 8.88 6.72
N ASN A 238 -8.53 8.66 6.40
CA ASN A 238 -9.58 8.39 7.39
C ASN A 238 -9.65 6.90 7.78
N LYS A 239 -8.65 6.10 7.40
CA LYS A 239 -8.57 4.63 7.59
C LYS A 239 -9.74 3.87 6.95
N GLN A 240 -10.39 4.44 5.94
CA GLN A 240 -11.50 3.81 5.23
C GLN A 240 -10.96 2.84 4.19
N ILE A 241 -11.58 1.66 4.11
CA ILE A 241 -11.13 0.57 3.24
C ILE A 241 -11.76 0.73 1.86
N ILE A 242 -10.93 0.66 0.82
CA ILE A 242 -11.30 0.92 -0.55
C ILE A 242 -10.89 -0.26 -1.40
N PHE A 243 -11.88 -1.07 -1.77
CA PHE A 243 -11.71 -2.21 -2.65
C PHE A 243 -11.86 -1.77 -4.10
N GLY A 244 -10.88 -2.06 -4.95
CA GLY A 244 -10.93 -1.78 -6.40
C GLY A 244 -11.96 -2.63 -7.17
N LYS A 245 -12.80 -3.41 -6.48
CA LYS A 245 -13.75 -4.35 -7.09
C LYS A 245 -15.16 -4.08 -6.59
N CYS A 246 -16.01 -3.59 -7.49
CA CYS A 246 -17.45 -3.49 -7.29
C CYS A 246 -18.15 -4.72 -7.87
N ALA A 247 -19.38 -5.02 -7.41
CA ALA A 247 -20.21 -6.17 -7.82
C ALA A 247 -19.54 -7.54 -7.65
N ILE A 248 -19.86 -8.22 -6.55
CA ILE A 248 -19.30 -9.54 -6.19
C ILE A 248 -20.45 -10.54 -6.09
N SER A 249 -20.36 -11.63 -6.87
CA SER A 249 -21.37 -12.68 -6.82
C SER A 249 -21.29 -13.46 -5.51
N THR A 250 -22.43 -13.97 -5.03
CA THR A 250 -22.45 -14.85 -3.84
C THR A 250 -21.62 -16.11 -4.09
N LYS A 251 -21.67 -16.67 -5.30
CA LYS A 251 -20.89 -17.84 -5.73
C LYS A 251 -19.37 -17.62 -5.63
N THR A 252 -18.90 -16.39 -5.85
CA THR A 252 -17.48 -16.02 -5.65
C THR A 252 -17.08 -16.19 -4.19
N ILE A 253 -17.92 -15.75 -3.25
CA ILE A 253 -17.65 -15.88 -1.81
C ILE A 253 -17.77 -17.35 -1.36
N GLU A 254 -18.76 -18.09 -1.87
CA GLU A 254 -18.91 -19.53 -1.54
C GLU A 254 -17.68 -20.34 -1.96
N LYS A 255 -17.21 -20.16 -3.20
CA LYS A 255 -15.98 -20.81 -3.68
C LYS A 255 -14.78 -20.44 -2.81
N ALA A 256 -14.70 -19.18 -2.38
CA ALA A 256 -13.64 -18.73 -1.49
C ALA A 256 -13.72 -19.36 -0.09
N ASN A 257 -14.90 -19.46 0.51
CA ASN A 257 -15.08 -20.09 1.82
C ASN A 257 -14.77 -21.59 1.79
N ILE A 258 -15.25 -22.30 0.76
CA ILE A 258 -14.92 -23.72 0.54
C ILE A 258 -13.40 -23.91 0.39
N TYR A 259 -12.75 -23.03 -0.36
CA TYR A 259 -11.30 -23.04 -0.51
C TYR A 259 -10.57 -22.86 0.83
N LEU A 260 -11.00 -21.90 1.65
CA LEU A 260 -10.41 -21.64 2.96
C LEU A 260 -10.60 -22.82 3.92
N ASN A 261 -11.80 -23.38 4.01
CA ASN A 261 -12.09 -24.53 4.87
C ASN A 261 -11.24 -25.75 4.48
N LYS A 262 -10.93 -25.92 3.18
CA LYS A 262 -10.03 -26.99 2.72
C LYS A 262 -8.55 -26.67 2.96
N LYS A 263 -8.12 -25.43 2.73
CA LYS A 263 -6.69 -25.06 2.72
C LYS A 263 -6.15 -24.68 4.11
N SER A 264 -7.00 -24.22 5.01
CA SER A 264 -6.65 -23.84 6.38
C SER A 264 -7.80 -24.19 7.34
N PRO A 265 -8.11 -25.49 7.50
CA PRO A 265 -9.25 -25.96 8.28
C PRO A 265 -9.21 -25.46 9.73
N ASN A 266 -8.03 -25.48 10.37
CA ASN A 266 -7.91 -25.03 11.76
C ASN A 266 -8.15 -23.52 11.94
N LYS A 267 -7.85 -22.71 10.91
CA LYS A 267 -7.97 -21.25 10.98
C LYS A 267 -9.37 -20.75 10.62
N PHE A 268 -10.10 -21.46 9.77
CA PHE A 268 -11.43 -21.03 9.31
C PHE A 268 -12.53 -22.07 9.58
N ASN A 269 -12.33 -23.02 10.50
CA ASN A 269 -13.33 -24.03 10.88
C ASN A 269 -14.68 -23.44 11.32
N LEU A 270 -14.68 -22.23 11.88
CA LEU A 270 -15.90 -21.53 12.30
C LEU A 270 -16.73 -20.97 11.12
N LEU A 271 -16.13 -20.85 9.94
CA LEU A 271 -16.70 -20.19 8.75
C LEU A 271 -17.64 -21.12 8.00
N TYR A 272 -18.90 -20.71 7.90
CA TYR A 272 -19.90 -21.41 7.09
C TYR A 272 -19.54 -21.36 5.60
N PRO A 273 -19.52 -22.51 4.89
CA PRO A 273 -19.05 -22.57 3.51
C PRO A 273 -19.98 -21.92 2.49
N LYS A 274 -21.28 -21.79 2.78
CA LYS A 274 -22.28 -21.21 1.87
C LYS A 274 -22.52 -19.73 2.18
N TYR A 275 -23.03 -19.00 1.20
CA TYR A 275 -23.42 -17.60 1.34
C TYR A 275 -24.94 -17.53 1.50
N ILE A 276 -25.40 -17.05 2.66
CA ILE A 276 -26.83 -17.02 2.98
C ILE A 276 -27.47 -15.84 2.24
N ASN A 277 -28.00 -16.07 1.04
CA ASN A 277 -28.71 -15.04 0.28
C ASN A 277 -30.23 -15.17 0.44
N LEU A 278 -30.86 -14.27 1.19
CA LEU A 278 -32.29 -14.32 1.43
C LEU A 278 -33.04 -13.53 0.35
N ARG A 279 -33.96 -14.21 -0.35
CA ARG A 279 -34.91 -13.57 -1.28
C ARG A 279 -36.04 -12.83 -0.57
N SER A 280 -36.36 -13.26 0.66
CA SER A 280 -37.37 -12.66 1.53
C SER A 280 -36.88 -12.71 2.97
N THR A 281 -37.19 -11.66 3.73
CA THR A 281 -36.94 -11.57 5.17
C THR A 281 -38.19 -11.82 6.00
N LYS A 282 -39.32 -12.15 5.35
CA LYS A 282 -40.62 -12.41 6.00
C LYS A 282 -40.85 -13.88 6.36
N THR A 283 -40.01 -14.79 5.84
CA THR A 283 -40.06 -16.21 6.14
C THR A 283 -38.66 -16.73 6.44
N LEU A 284 -38.56 -17.81 7.23
CA LEU A 284 -37.27 -18.42 7.52
C LEU A 284 -36.76 -19.18 6.29
N SER A 285 -35.59 -18.77 5.78
CA SER A 285 -34.97 -19.45 4.64
C SER A 285 -34.35 -20.79 5.06
N PRO A 286 -34.47 -21.86 4.25
CA PRO A 286 -33.78 -23.12 4.50
C PRO A 286 -32.26 -22.99 4.65
N LEU A 287 -31.63 -22.04 3.94
CA LEU A 287 -30.19 -21.78 4.06
C LEU A 287 -29.83 -21.16 5.42
N LEU A 288 -30.67 -20.26 5.92
CA LEU A 288 -30.47 -19.64 7.23
C LEU A 288 -30.73 -20.65 8.35
N ASP A 289 -31.78 -21.45 8.24
CA ASP A 289 -32.10 -22.53 9.18
C ASP A 289 -30.96 -23.56 9.25
N ALA A 290 -30.43 -23.97 8.09
CA ALA A 290 -29.28 -24.87 8.04
C ALA A 290 -28.04 -24.30 8.74
N PHE A 291 -27.76 -23.00 8.58
CA PHE A 291 -26.68 -22.35 9.34
C PHE A 291 -26.97 -22.38 10.84
N ILE A 292 -28.18 -22.01 11.28
CA ILE A 292 -28.57 -21.97 12.70
C ILE A 292 -28.38 -23.34 13.36
N LYS A 293 -28.76 -24.42 12.69
CA LYS A 293 -28.63 -25.80 13.19
C LYS A 293 -27.21 -26.40 13.10
N SER A 294 -26.34 -25.83 12.27
CA SER A 294 -24.98 -26.35 12.08
C SER A 294 -24.00 -25.98 13.21
N ASP A 295 -22.83 -26.63 13.27
CA ASP A 295 -21.78 -26.30 14.24
C ASP A 295 -20.98 -25.03 13.89
N TYR A 296 -21.12 -24.54 12.66
CA TYR A 296 -20.48 -23.29 12.22
C TYR A 296 -20.96 -22.10 13.05
N LYS A 297 -20.06 -21.17 13.34
CA LYS A 297 -20.33 -20.03 14.23
C LYS A 297 -20.58 -18.75 13.47
N ILE A 298 -20.09 -18.61 12.25
CA ILE A 298 -20.16 -17.35 11.49
C ILE A 298 -20.39 -17.59 10.01
N ALA A 299 -21.19 -16.74 9.37
CA ALA A 299 -21.53 -16.82 7.96
C ALA A 299 -21.64 -15.43 7.32
N ASN A 300 -21.44 -15.40 6.00
CA ASN A 300 -21.85 -14.28 5.17
C ASN A 300 -23.36 -14.38 4.88
N ILE A 301 -24.06 -13.26 4.99
CA ILE A 301 -25.50 -13.17 4.71
C ILE A 301 -25.81 -11.92 3.88
N ALA A 302 -26.76 -12.00 2.96
CA ALA A 302 -27.30 -10.83 2.27
C ALA A 302 -28.81 -10.91 2.13
N TYR A 303 -29.41 -9.73 2.09
CA TYR A 303 -30.81 -9.47 1.77
C TYR A 303 -30.96 -7.99 1.43
N ASP A 304 -32.03 -7.65 0.71
CA ASP A 304 -32.30 -6.27 0.27
C ASP A 304 -31.10 -5.64 -0.48
N ARG A 305 -30.42 -6.46 -1.30
CA ARG A 305 -29.22 -6.11 -2.07
C ARG A 305 -28.02 -5.63 -1.23
N HIS A 306 -28.00 -5.94 0.07
CA HIS A 306 -26.92 -5.53 0.97
C HIS A 306 -26.30 -6.71 1.72
N ALA A 307 -24.97 -6.69 1.86
CA ALA A 307 -24.20 -7.75 2.49
C ALA A 307 -23.87 -7.45 3.96
N ARG A 308 -23.92 -8.50 4.78
CA ARG A 308 -23.78 -8.49 6.23
C ARG A 308 -23.07 -9.74 6.72
N THR A 309 -22.72 -9.71 7.99
CA THR A 309 -22.15 -10.86 8.69
C THR A 309 -23.13 -11.30 9.76
N ILE A 310 -23.37 -12.62 9.86
CA ILE A 310 -24.19 -13.23 10.91
C ILE A 310 -23.35 -14.23 11.69
N PHE A 311 -23.48 -14.23 13.01
CA PHE A 311 -22.71 -15.13 13.87
C PHE A 311 -23.47 -15.52 15.14
N LYS A 312 -23.02 -16.61 15.76
CA LYS A 312 -23.56 -17.16 17.01
C LYS A 312 -22.66 -16.70 18.17
N SER A 313 -23.24 -16.09 19.19
CA SER A 313 -22.52 -15.64 20.39
C SER A 313 -23.43 -15.73 21.61
N ASN A 314 -22.96 -16.37 22.68
CA ASN A 314 -23.67 -16.48 23.97
C ASN A 314 -25.14 -16.92 23.83
N ASN A 315 -25.38 -18.01 23.09
CA ASN A 315 -26.71 -18.55 22.77
C ASN A 315 -27.65 -17.59 22.00
N ARG A 316 -27.09 -16.54 21.39
CA ARG A 316 -27.80 -15.57 20.54
C ARG A 316 -27.27 -15.61 19.13
N LEU A 317 -28.15 -15.25 18.19
CA LEU A 317 -27.78 -14.94 16.83
C LEU A 317 -27.53 -13.43 16.73
N VAL A 318 -26.49 -13.02 16.02
CA VAL A 318 -26.12 -11.61 15.90
C VAL A 318 -25.87 -11.26 14.45
N ILE A 319 -26.48 -10.18 13.97
CA ILE A 319 -26.21 -9.57 12.66
C ILE A 319 -25.48 -8.25 12.86
N ILE A 320 -24.46 -8.05 12.04
CA ILE A 320 -23.74 -6.78 11.93
C ILE A 320 -23.78 -6.31 10.48
N ASP A 321 -23.87 -5.00 10.32
CA ASP A 321 -23.84 -4.33 9.03
C ASP A 321 -22.60 -3.43 9.00
N PRO A 322 -21.74 -3.56 7.98
CA PRO A 322 -20.51 -2.75 7.89
C PRO A 322 -20.80 -1.27 7.64
N TRP A 323 -22.04 -0.90 7.32
CA TRP A 323 -22.44 0.47 6.96
C TRP A 323 -23.60 1.01 7.79
N LYS A 324 -24.65 0.21 8.04
CA LYS A 324 -25.85 0.68 8.73
C LYS A 324 -25.65 0.76 10.24
N GLN A 325 -26.06 1.90 10.82
CA GLN A 325 -26.07 2.11 12.27
C GLN A 325 -27.37 1.63 12.94
N VAL A 326 -28.38 1.30 12.13
CA VAL A 326 -29.72 0.95 12.58
C VAL A 326 -30.20 -0.24 11.76
N ALA A 327 -30.95 -1.13 12.40
CA ALA A 327 -31.59 -2.25 11.73
C ALA A 327 -32.56 -1.74 10.65
N ASP A 328 -32.38 -2.20 9.41
CA ASP A 328 -33.31 -1.90 8.32
C ASP A 328 -34.56 -2.78 8.38
N ALA A 329 -35.50 -2.56 7.46
CA ALA A 329 -36.76 -3.29 7.41
C ALA A 329 -36.53 -4.81 7.34
N GLY A 330 -35.60 -5.27 6.51
CA GLY A 330 -35.24 -6.69 6.41
C GLY A 330 -34.69 -7.26 7.71
N THR A 331 -33.78 -6.55 8.37
CA THR A 331 -33.23 -6.96 9.67
C THR A 331 -34.32 -7.02 10.73
N LYS A 332 -35.22 -6.03 10.77
CA LYS A 332 -36.37 -5.99 11.71
C LYS A 332 -37.31 -7.18 11.50
N ASN A 333 -37.58 -7.57 10.25
CA ASN A 333 -38.39 -8.75 9.96
C ASN A 333 -37.71 -10.03 10.48
N LEU A 334 -36.40 -10.18 10.26
CA LEU A 334 -35.66 -11.33 10.78
C LEU A 334 -35.66 -11.38 12.31
N ILE A 335 -35.55 -10.24 12.99
CA ILE A 335 -35.62 -10.16 14.46
C ILE A 335 -36.99 -10.64 14.97
N LYS A 336 -38.08 -10.31 14.25
CA LYS A 336 -39.43 -10.82 14.59
C LYS A 336 -39.55 -12.33 14.39
N LEU A 337 -38.88 -12.88 13.37
CA LEU A 337 -38.91 -14.32 13.06
C LEU A 337 -38.01 -15.16 13.97
N ILE A 338 -36.89 -14.58 14.43
CA ILE A 338 -35.86 -15.29 15.19
C ILE A 338 -35.71 -14.58 16.55
N SER A 339 -36.39 -15.10 17.56
CA SER A 339 -36.53 -14.45 18.88
C SER A 339 -35.21 -14.11 19.58
N ASN A 340 -34.15 -14.89 19.36
CA ASN A 340 -32.83 -14.64 19.94
C ASN A 340 -31.88 -13.83 19.04
N LEU A 341 -32.33 -13.37 17.86
CA LEU A 341 -31.53 -12.54 16.94
C LEU A 341 -31.41 -11.10 17.44
N LYS A 342 -30.18 -10.55 17.39
CA LYS A 342 -29.89 -9.15 17.69
C LYS A 342 -29.14 -8.48 16.54
N PHE A 343 -29.40 -7.19 16.35
CA PHE A 343 -28.59 -6.33 15.50
C PHE A 343 -27.64 -5.50 16.36
N ILE A 344 -26.35 -5.46 16.01
CA ILE A 344 -25.37 -4.63 16.71
C ILE A 344 -24.95 -3.46 15.82
N LYS A 345 -25.12 -2.24 16.35
CA LYS A 345 -24.61 -0.99 15.77
C LYS A 345 -23.09 -0.93 15.89
N ARG A 346 -22.40 -0.44 14.85
CA ARG A 346 -20.94 -0.28 14.80
C ARG A 346 -20.53 0.95 14.03
N VAL A 347 -19.39 1.56 14.35
CA VAL A 347 -18.76 2.57 13.48
C VAL A 347 -18.60 2.02 12.06
N LYS A 348 -18.90 2.83 11.05
CA LYS A 348 -18.82 2.44 9.64
C LYS A 348 -17.39 2.00 9.30
N GLU A 349 -17.26 0.84 8.68
CA GLU A 349 -15.96 0.29 8.25
C GLU A 349 -15.58 0.75 6.83
N GLN A 350 -16.55 1.35 6.13
CA GLN A 350 -16.40 1.93 4.80
C GLN A 350 -17.40 3.07 4.59
N THR A 351 -17.06 4.06 3.77
CA THR A 351 -17.94 5.21 3.47
C THR A 351 -18.76 5.09 2.19
N ASN A 352 -18.37 4.25 1.22
CA ASN A 352 -19.16 3.98 0.02
C ASN A 352 -19.70 2.54 -0.05
N GLU A 353 -20.92 2.42 -0.57
CA GLU A 353 -21.75 1.21 -0.70
C GLU A 353 -21.20 0.19 -1.74
N GLY A 354 -20.34 0.64 -2.66
CA GLY A 354 -19.85 -0.14 -3.81
C GLY A 354 -19.11 -1.45 -3.49
N SER A 355 -18.73 -1.71 -2.24
CA SER A 355 -18.13 -2.98 -1.84
C SER A 355 -18.63 -3.53 -0.50
N CYS A 356 -19.91 -3.34 -0.15
CA CYS A 356 -20.50 -3.90 1.09
C CYS A 356 -20.19 -5.40 1.25
N THR A 357 -20.22 -6.17 0.16
CA THR A 357 -19.82 -7.59 0.14
C THR A 357 -18.36 -7.80 0.52
N ALA A 358 -17.43 -6.99 0.02
CA ALA A 358 -16.00 -7.16 0.28
C ALA A 358 -15.64 -6.82 1.72
N VAL A 359 -16.16 -5.70 2.26
CA VAL A 359 -15.89 -5.30 3.64
C VAL A 359 -16.57 -6.24 4.64
N SER A 360 -17.82 -6.64 4.38
CA SER A 360 -18.48 -7.68 5.18
C SER A 360 -17.70 -8.98 5.11
N TYR A 361 -17.17 -9.34 3.94
CA TYR A 361 -16.38 -10.55 3.82
C TYR A 361 -15.07 -10.48 4.63
N ALA A 362 -14.32 -9.39 4.54
CA ALA A 362 -13.12 -9.18 5.34
C ALA A 362 -13.41 -9.28 6.86
N ARG A 363 -14.53 -8.69 7.32
CA ARG A 363 -14.97 -8.79 8.71
C ARG A 363 -15.31 -10.23 9.10
N THR A 364 -16.07 -10.94 8.27
CA THR A 364 -16.41 -12.36 8.48
C THR A 364 -15.14 -13.21 8.58
N LEU A 365 -14.16 -13.02 7.69
CA LEU A 365 -12.89 -13.76 7.72
C LEU A 365 -12.11 -13.50 9.00
N TYR A 366 -12.00 -12.25 9.42
CA TYR A 366 -11.30 -11.88 10.66
C TYR A 366 -11.95 -12.55 11.88
N MET A 367 -13.27 -12.42 12.02
CA MET A 367 -13.99 -13.02 13.15
C MET A 367 -14.04 -14.55 13.09
N ALA A 368 -14.05 -15.14 11.90
CA ALA A 368 -13.96 -16.59 11.75
C ALA A 368 -12.62 -17.14 12.22
N SER A 369 -11.54 -16.37 12.02
CA SER A 369 -10.19 -16.78 12.39
C SER A 369 -9.81 -16.48 13.82
N GLU A 370 -10.19 -15.30 14.32
CA GLU A 370 -9.69 -14.78 15.60
C GLU A 370 -10.75 -14.83 16.71
N GLY A 371 -11.97 -15.24 16.37
CA GLY A 371 -13.10 -15.30 17.28
C GLY A 371 -14.14 -14.20 17.07
N VAL A 372 -15.39 -14.51 17.38
CA VAL A 372 -16.53 -13.59 17.23
C VAL A 372 -16.53 -12.46 18.26
N ASP A 373 -15.75 -12.59 19.35
CA ASP A 373 -15.49 -11.55 20.35
C ASP A 373 -14.71 -10.37 19.77
N LYS A 374 -13.97 -10.58 18.68
CA LYS A 374 -13.21 -9.52 17.98
C LYS A 374 -14.07 -8.57 17.16
N LEU A 375 -15.38 -8.59 17.37
CA LEU A 375 -16.33 -7.73 16.69
C LEU A 375 -15.85 -6.27 16.73
N HIS A 376 -15.57 -5.71 17.92
CA HIS A 376 -15.24 -4.30 18.13
C HIS A 376 -13.89 -3.85 17.60
N ASN A 377 -12.99 -4.78 17.27
CA ASN A 377 -11.66 -4.45 16.78
C ASN A 377 -11.71 -3.95 15.33
N ASN A 378 -10.72 -3.15 14.93
CA ASN A 378 -10.50 -2.85 13.51
C ASN A 378 -10.12 -4.13 12.75
N ILE A 379 -10.53 -4.25 11.49
CA ILE A 379 -10.13 -5.39 10.65
C ILE A 379 -8.63 -5.27 10.39
N PRO A 380 -7.80 -6.26 10.76
CA PRO A 380 -6.38 -6.23 10.44
C PRO A 380 -6.16 -6.25 8.93
N LEU A 381 -5.08 -5.60 8.48
CA LEU A 381 -4.79 -5.44 7.06
C LEU A 381 -4.76 -6.78 6.32
N ASP A 382 -4.15 -7.81 6.88
CA ASP A 382 -4.09 -9.17 6.32
C ASP A 382 -5.46 -9.70 5.84
N TYR A 383 -6.52 -9.46 6.62
CA TYR A 383 -7.87 -9.93 6.28
C TYR A 383 -8.51 -9.11 5.17
N ILE A 384 -8.19 -7.82 5.08
CA ILE A 384 -8.59 -6.94 3.97
C ILE A 384 -7.92 -7.43 2.67
N VAL A 385 -6.62 -7.72 2.71
CA VAL A 385 -5.88 -8.30 1.58
C VAL A 385 -6.48 -9.62 1.15
N LEU A 386 -6.65 -10.51 2.13
CA LEU A 386 -7.10 -11.87 1.91
C LEU A 386 -8.47 -11.87 1.22
N ALA A 387 -9.41 -11.07 1.74
CA ALA A 387 -10.73 -10.90 1.12
C ALA A 387 -10.60 -10.47 -0.34
N SER A 388 -9.81 -9.44 -0.65
CA SER A 388 -9.64 -8.95 -2.03
C SER A 388 -9.03 -9.99 -2.97
N ARG A 389 -8.03 -10.74 -2.50
CA ARG A 389 -7.34 -11.77 -3.30
C ARG A 389 -8.22 -12.99 -3.53
N LEU A 390 -8.96 -13.43 -2.52
CA LEU A 390 -9.94 -14.50 -2.66
C LEU A 390 -11.03 -14.09 -3.66
N ILE A 391 -11.53 -12.86 -3.55
CA ILE A 391 -12.49 -12.32 -4.52
C ILE A 391 -11.86 -12.32 -5.92
N SER A 392 -10.63 -11.83 -6.11
CA SER A 392 -9.96 -11.90 -7.42
C SER A 392 -9.92 -13.32 -7.96
N LYS A 393 -9.49 -14.27 -7.13
CA LYS A 393 -9.21 -15.64 -7.53
C LYS A 393 -10.46 -16.39 -8.00
N PHE A 394 -11.61 -16.10 -7.38
CA PHE A 394 -12.87 -16.81 -7.64
C PHE A 394 -13.92 -15.97 -8.36
N ARG A 395 -13.54 -14.78 -8.83
CA ARG A 395 -14.36 -13.94 -9.71
C ARG A 395 -14.24 -14.50 -11.12
N SER A 396 -15.26 -15.28 -11.50
CA SER A 396 -15.52 -15.73 -12.87
C SER A 396 -16.35 -14.68 -13.60
#